data_AF-A0A7L2GNS6-F1
#
_entry.id   AF-A0A7L2GNS6-F1
#
_cell.length_a   1.000
_cell.length_b   1.000
_cell.length_c   1.000
_cell.angle_alpha   90.00
_cell.angle_beta   90.00
_cell.angle_gamma   90.00
#
_symmetry.space_group_name_H-M   'P 1'
#
loop_
_entity.id
_entity.type
_entity.pdbx_description
1 polymer ?
#
loop_
_entity_poly.entity_id
_entity_poly.type
_entity_poly.pdbx_seq_one_letter_code
_entity_poly.pdbx_strand_id
1 'polypeptide(L)'
;MDSESKNSFIGSFLQPPDKMLPAVFAYKESKKLAAGGGDRPSIPNNQAAVAALKTLQEKIHRLELEKSQAEDNLCSLSIAAAQYKKALEHESYKKDTAHQELMQKRKDISVQLNAAQSRCSLLEKQMDYMRKMVSSAQLEKKIILEQQAQLQKEKDQNWLELHAKLEKLEMLEKECLKLTATQRIAEDKIKHLEEKLCKEVHQHKLIQDRTAQLQTGFEINRIFMSSVTSQNEPKKENGKKKKTKKRNPTVKKMHLSQLHVKAGELPFVAGKSVSSSHSVSANVQRCSALSKCISSCSTPPTAARSLSDLLLAIQDELGQMSFEHQELLKRLQETQDSKVREDLGWELDYLVKQMEIKEEQISKLKKHHATVR
;
A
#
# COMPACT_ATOMS: atom_id res chain seq x y z
N MET A 1 -26.13 -25.98 7.42
CA MET A 1 -26.55 -25.77 8.82
C MET A 1 -27.95 -26.31 8.94
N ASP A 2 -28.00 -27.60 9.16
CA ASP A 2 -29.22 -28.38 9.35
C ASP A 2 -29.87 -28.02 10.68
N SER A 3 -31.20 -27.90 10.70
CA SER A 3 -31.96 -27.89 11.94
C SER A 3 -33.32 -28.52 11.68
N GLU A 4 -33.34 -29.85 11.81
CA GLU A 4 -34.52 -30.64 12.11
C GLU A 4 -35.11 -30.14 13.45
N SER A 5 -36.27 -29.50 13.40
CA SER A 5 -37.07 -29.24 14.60
C SER A 5 -38.17 -30.29 14.69
N LYS A 6 -37.86 -31.37 15.41
CA LYS A 6 -38.81 -32.25 16.06
C LYS A 6 -39.62 -31.40 17.04
N ASN A 7 -40.96 -31.37 16.91
CA ASN A 7 -41.96 -31.27 18.00
C ASN A 7 -43.36 -30.93 17.47
N SER A 8 -44.24 -31.92 17.38
CA SER A 8 -45.63 -31.84 17.90
C SER A 8 -46.25 -33.23 17.78
N PHE A 9 -46.12 -34.03 18.83
CA PHE A 9 -47.18 -34.36 19.76
C PHE A 9 -48.35 -35.11 19.09
N ILE A 10 -48.31 -36.42 19.33
CA ILE A 10 -49.32 -37.42 19.00
C ILE A 10 -50.71 -36.91 19.41
N GLY A 11 -51.60 -36.78 18.43
CA GLY A 11 -53.05 -36.72 18.66
C GLY A 11 -53.60 -38.08 18.27
N SER A 12 -53.75 -38.99 19.24
CA SER A 12 -54.47 -40.24 19.06
C SER A 12 -55.94 -39.90 18.77
N PHE A 13 -56.31 -39.93 17.49
CA PHE A 13 -57.71 -39.96 17.12
C PHE A 13 -58.24 -41.33 17.52
N LEU A 14 -59.05 -41.35 18.57
CA LEU A 14 -59.95 -42.46 18.83
C LEU A 14 -60.86 -42.61 17.61
N GLN A 15 -60.59 -43.63 16.80
CA GLN A 15 -61.52 -44.11 15.80
C GLN A 15 -62.81 -44.52 16.54
N PRO A 16 -63.99 -44.01 16.18
CA PRO A 16 -65.21 -44.45 16.82
C PRO A 16 -65.44 -45.92 16.45
N PRO A 17 -65.97 -46.76 17.35
CA PRO A 17 -66.21 -48.16 17.05
C PRO A 17 -67.21 -48.28 15.91
N ASP A 18 -66.78 -48.91 14.80
CA ASP A 18 -67.68 -49.33 13.75
C ASP A 18 -68.57 -50.45 14.30
N LYS A 19 -69.87 -50.19 14.35
CA LYS A 19 -70.98 -51.12 14.68
C LYS A 19 -71.14 -51.41 16.18
N MET A 20 -72.02 -50.65 16.85
CA MET A 20 -72.71 -51.18 18.03
C MET A 20 -73.69 -52.26 17.59
N LEU A 21 -73.41 -53.50 17.97
CA LEU A 21 -74.37 -54.60 17.85
C LEU A 21 -75.56 -54.32 18.77
N PRO A 22 -76.82 -54.62 18.36
CA PRO A 22 -77.96 -54.45 19.24
C PRO A 22 -77.84 -55.40 20.44
N ALA A 23 -78.01 -54.87 21.65
CA ALA A 23 -78.11 -55.69 22.85
C ALA A 23 -79.30 -56.65 22.71
N VAL A 24 -79.00 -57.95 22.67
CA VAL A 24 -79.98 -59.03 22.66
C VAL A 24 -80.76 -58.98 23.97
N PHE A 25 -82.05 -58.67 23.91
CA PHE A 25 -82.94 -58.77 25.05
C PHE A 25 -83.04 -60.23 25.49
N ALA A 26 -82.48 -60.55 26.66
CA ALA A 26 -82.66 -61.83 27.32
C ALA A 26 -84.14 -61.99 27.71
N TYR A 27 -84.85 -62.86 26.99
CA TYR A 27 -86.19 -63.30 27.36
C TYR A 27 -86.09 -64.11 28.67
N LYS A 28 -86.55 -63.54 29.79
CA LYS A 28 -86.73 -64.31 31.03
C LYS A 28 -87.94 -65.22 30.88
N GLU A 29 -87.68 -66.50 30.60
CA GLU A 29 -88.66 -67.58 30.67
C GLU A 29 -89.18 -67.72 32.10
N SER A 30 -90.50 -67.59 32.27
CA SER A 30 -91.15 -67.74 33.58
C SER A 30 -91.52 -69.21 33.80
N LYS A 31 -90.93 -69.81 34.84
CA LYS A 31 -91.14 -71.18 35.32
C LYS A 31 -92.62 -71.48 35.60
N LYS A 32 -93.08 -72.59 35.00
CA LYS A 32 -94.37 -73.24 35.25
C LYS A 32 -94.34 -73.93 36.62
N LEU A 33 -95.20 -73.53 37.55
CA LEU A 33 -95.50 -74.27 38.78
C LEU A 33 -96.61 -75.30 38.52
N ALA A 34 -96.44 -76.50 39.07
CA ALA A 34 -97.34 -77.63 38.99
C ALA A 34 -98.07 -77.86 40.33
N ALA A 35 -99.35 -78.24 40.26
CA ALA A 35 -100.20 -78.98 41.23
C ALA A 35 -101.67 -78.55 40.98
N GLY A 36 -102.72 -79.37 41.00
CA GLY A 36 -102.92 -80.79 41.28
C GLY A 36 -104.44 -81.00 41.50
N GLY A 37 -105.02 -82.00 40.84
CA GLY A 37 -106.23 -82.75 41.21
C GLY A 37 -107.58 -82.05 41.46
N GLY A 38 -108.62 -82.51 40.75
CA GLY A 38 -109.95 -82.71 41.35
C GLY A 38 -111.11 -81.89 40.79
N ASP A 39 -111.96 -82.58 40.02
CA ASP A 39 -113.41 -82.42 39.86
C ASP A 39 -114.04 -81.10 39.34
N ARG A 40 -114.60 -81.23 38.15
CA ARG A 40 -115.74 -80.47 37.60
C ARG A 40 -117.02 -81.22 38.04
N PRO A 41 -118.21 -80.62 38.29
CA PRO A 41 -118.79 -79.42 37.66
C PRO A 41 -119.35 -78.41 38.68
N SER A 42 -119.49 -77.12 38.42
CA SER A 42 -120.23 -76.54 37.32
C SER A 42 -119.94 -75.03 37.30
N ILE A 43 -119.77 -74.50 36.10
CA ILE A 43 -119.94 -73.10 35.70
C ILE A 43 -119.67 -72.05 36.80
N PRO A 44 -118.39 -71.78 37.10
CA PRO A 44 -117.94 -70.44 37.46
C PRO A 44 -117.76 -69.63 36.15
N ASN A 45 -117.29 -68.38 36.25
CA ASN A 45 -116.32 -67.85 35.28
C ASN A 45 -116.78 -66.91 34.13
N ASN A 46 -118.01 -66.37 34.09
CA ASN A 46 -118.29 -65.25 33.18
C ASN A 46 -117.80 -63.91 33.73
N GLN A 47 -117.93 -63.68 35.05
CA GLN A 47 -117.56 -62.40 35.66
C GLN A 47 -116.04 -62.20 35.77
N ALA A 48 -115.28 -63.26 36.07
CA ALA A 48 -113.82 -63.22 36.10
C ALA A 48 -113.22 -63.09 34.68
N ALA A 49 -113.79 -63.78 33.69
CA ALA A 49 -113.38 -63.62 32.29
C ALA A 49 -113.67 -62.21 31.75
N VAL A 50 -114.84 -61.64 32.06
CA VAL A 50 -115.17 -60.25 31.69
C VAL A 50 -114.29 -59.25 32.43
N ALA A 51 -113.95 -59.48 33.71
CA ALA A 51 -113.01 -58.62 34.45
C ALA A 51 -111.59 -58.69 33.86
N ALA A 52 -111.12 -59.87 33.45
CA ALA A 52 -109.83 -60.05 32.79
C ALA A 52 -109.78 -59.37 31.41
N LEU A 53 -110.86 -59.46 30.62
CA LEU A 53 -110.97 -58.76 29.33
C LEU A 53 -111.00 -57.24 29.49
N LYS A 54 -111.74 -56.72 30.48
CA LYS A 54 -111.71 -55.28 30.80
C LYS A 54 -110.33 -54.81 31.23
N THR A 55 -109.65 -55.59 32.08
CA THR A 55 -108.26 -55.31 32.50
C THR A 55 -107.30 -55.33 31.32
N LEU A 56 -107.48 -56.26 30.37
CA LEU A 56 -106.68 -56.34 29.16
C LEU A 56 -106.95 -55.15 28.22
N GLN A 57 -108.20 -54.78 27.99
CA GLN A 57 -108.56 -53.60 27.20
C GLN A 57 -107.97 -52.32 27.79
N GLU A 58 -108.04 -52.14 29.11
CA GLU A 58 -107.46 -50.98 29.79
C GLU A 58 -105.93 -50.99 29.73
N LYS A 59 -105.30 -52.17 29.77
CA LYS A 59 -103.85 -52.32 29.56
C LYS A 59 -103.43 -52.01 28.12
N ILE A 60 -104.19 -52.47 27.13
CA ILE A 60 -103.94 -52.15 25.71
C ILE A 60 -104.06 -50.65 25.51
N HIS A 61 -105.13 -50.02 26.01
CA HIS A 61 -105.32 -48.58 25.89
C HIS A 61 -104.17 -47.79 26.54
N ARG A 62 -103.71 -48.20 27.73
CA ARG A 62 -102.54 -47.61 28.38
C ARG A 62 -101.26 -47.76 27.55
N LEU A 63 -101.01 -48.94 26.99
CA LEU A 63 -99.85 -49.20 26.14
C LEU A 63 -99.90 -48.40 24.83
N GLU A 64 -101.07 -48.20 24.24
CA GLU A 64 -101.26 -47.34 23.07
C GLU A 64 -100.94 -45.88 23.39
N LEU A 65 -101.37 -45.39 24.55
CA LEU A 65 -101.04 -44.04 25.03
C LEU A 65 -99.54 -43.88 25.30
N GLU A 66 -98.92 -44.84 26.00
CA GLU A 66 -97.48 -44.85 26.26
C GLU A 66 -96.67 -44.95 24.96
N LYS A 67 -97.14 -45.72 23.97
CA LYS A 67 -96.54 -45.79 22.64
C LYS A 67 -96.59 -44.43 21.94
N SER A 68 -97.76 -43.77 21.90
CA SER A 68 -97.89 -42.44 21.32
C SER A 68 -96.97 -41.43 22.01
N GLN A 69 -96.91 -41.46 23.34
CA GLN A 69 -96.02 -40.61 24.12
C GLN A 69 -94.54 -40.89 23.82
N ALA A 70 -94.14 -42.16 23.67
CA ALA A 70 -92.79 -42.54 23.30
C ALA A 70 -92.42 -42.09 21.87
N GLU A 71 -93.36 -42.16 20.93
CA GLU A 71 -93.20 -41.67 19.56
C GLU A 71 -93.03 -40.14 19.52
N ASP A 72 -93.83 -39.39 20.28
CA ASP A 72 -93.71 -37.93 20.39
C ASP A 72 -92.38 -37.52 21.03
N ASN A 73 -91.94 -38.25 22.07
CA ASN A 73 -90.64 -38.05 22.69
C ASN A 73 -89.48 -38.34 21.72
N LEU A 74 -89.59 -39.43 20.94
CA LEU A 74 -88.59 -39.77 19.93
C LEU A 74 -88.53 -38.70 18.83
N CYS A 75 -89.69 -38.20 18.38
CA CYS A 75 -89.78 -37.11 17.42
C CYS A 75 -89.10 -35.84 17.95
N SER A 76 -89.40 -35.46 19.20
CA SER A 76 -88.81 -34.30 19.87
C SER A 76 -87.28 -34.44 20.03
N LEU A 77 -86.80 -35.61 20.42
CA LEU A 77 -85.37 -35.92 20.52
C LEU A 77 -84.69 -35.90 19.15
N SER A 78 -85.32 -36.42 18.11
CA SER A 78 -84.80 -36.39 16.73
C SER A 78 -84.63 -34.96 16.23
N ILE A 79 -85.63 -34.09 16.49
CA ILE A 79 -85.55 -32.66 16.16
C ILE A 79 -84.41 -32.00 16.91
N ALA A 80 -84.29 -32.23 18.22
CA ALA A 80 -83.20 -31.68 19.03
C ALA A 80 -81.82 -32.16 18.54
N ALA A 81 -81.66 -33.45 18.27
CA ALA A 81 -80.42 -34.03 17.74
C ALA A 81 -80.04 -33.43 16.38
N ALA A 82 -81.02 -33.25 15.47
CA ALA A 82 -80.79 -32.60 14.18
C ALA A 82 -80.36 -31.13 14.33
N GLN A 83 -80.92 -30.41 15.30
CA GLN A 83 -80.53 -29.03 15.60
C GLN A 83 -79.09 -28.95 16.15
N TYR A 84 -78.72 -29.83 17.10
CA TYR A 84 -77.35 -29.91 17.60
C TYR A 84 -76.34 -30.22 16.51
N LYS A 85 -76.66 -31.16 15.61
CA LYS A 85 -75.82 -31.48 14.46
C LYS A 85 -75.58 -30.26 13.58
N LYS A 86 -76.64 -29.51 13.23
CA LYS A 86 -76.53 -28.28 12.43
C LYS A 86 -75.69 -27.20 13.12
N ALA A 87 -75.88 -27.01 14.43
CA ALA A 87 -75.11 -26.04 15.20
C ALA A 87 -73.61 -26.40 15.23
N LEU A 88 -73.30 -27.69 15.40
CA LEU A 88 -71.93 -28.20 15.40
C LEU A 88 -71.24 -28.03 14.04
N GLU A 89 -71.92 -28.39 12.94
CA GLU A 89 -71.41 -28.22 11.58
C GLU A 89 -71.13 -26.74 11.27
N HIS A 90 -72.03 -25.85 11.67
CA HIS A 90 -71.87 -24.41 11.51
C HIS A 90 -70.70 -23.85 12.34
N GLU A 91 -70.50 -24.34 13.56
CA GLU A 91 -69.34 -23.95 14.37
C GLU A 91 -68.02 -24.46 13.75
N SER A 92 -68.00 -25.67 13.19
CA SER A 92 -66.85 -26.20 12.46
C SER A 92 -66.50 -25.32 11.27
N TYR A 93 -67.48 -25.00 10.42
CA TYR A 93 -67.27 -24.15 9.25
C TYR A 93 -66.70 -22.78 9.61
N LYS A 94 -67.20 -22.17 10.70
CA LYS A 94 -66.67 -20.91 11.23
C LYS A 94 -65.22 -21.03 11.68
N LYS A 95 -64.86 -22.10 12.38
CA LYS A 95 -63.48 -22.38 12.81
C LYS A 95 -62.56 -22.58 11.62
N ASP A 96 -62.99 -23.34 10.62
CA ASP A 96 -62.20 -23.59 9.40
C ASP A 96 -61.96 -22.29 8.62
N THR A 97 -63.00 -21.46 8.47
CA THR A 97 -62.89 -20.15 7.82
C THR A 97 -61.93 -19.23 8.58
N ALA A 98 -62.07 -19.14 9.90
CA ALA A 98 -61.17 -18.33 10.74
C ALA A 98 -59.72 -18.84 10.68
N HIS A 99 -59.52 -20.16 10.64
CA HIS A 99 -58.19 -20.75 10.50
C HIS A 99 -57.57 -20.43 9.13
N GLN A 100 -58.35 -20.50 8.06
CA GLN A 100 -57.90 -20.15 6.71
C GLN A 100 -57.50 -18.66 6.62
N GLU A 101 -58.30 -17.76 7.20
CA GLU A 101 -57.97 -16.34 7.27
C GLU A 101 -56.69 -16.08 8.06
N LEU A 102 -56.51 -16.74 9.21
CA LEU A 102 -55.28 -16.63 10.00
C LEU A 102 -54.07 -17.16 9.23
N MET A 103 -54.21 -18.28 8.53
CA MET A 103 -53.15 -18.83 7.69
C MET A 103 -52.80 -17.90 6.53
N GLN A 104 -53.80 -17.21 5.94
CA GLN A 104 -53.55 -16.21 4.91
C GLN A 104 -52.80 -14.99 5.48
N LYS A 105 -53.27 -14.43 6.59
CA LYS A 105 -52.59 -13.33 7.30
C LYS A 105 -51.15 -13.69 7.67
N ARG A 106 -50.91 -14.93 8.12
CA ARG A 106 -49.56 -15.43 8.41
C ARG A 106 -48.67 -15.45 7.16
N LYS A 107 -49.20 -15.86 6.01
CA LYS A 107 -48.47 -15.82 4.73
C LYS A 107 -48.14 -14.38 4.33
N ASP A 108 -49.10 -13.47 4.43
CA ASP A 108 -48.91 -12.06 4.07
C ASP A 108 -47.84 -11.39 4.96
N ILE A 109 -47.88 -11.64 6.28
CA ILE A 109 -46.86 -11.19 7.22
C ILE A 109 -45.49 -11.79 6.89
N SER A 110 -45.43 -13.07 6.54
CA SER A 110 -44.18 -13.73 6.13
C SER A 110 -43.56 -13.07 4.88
N VAL A 111 -44.38 -12.75 3.88
CA VAL A 111 -43.92 -12.03 2.68
C VAL A 111 -43.39 -10.64 3.05
N GLN A 112 -44.11 -9.89 3.89
CA GLN A 112 -43.67 -8.58 4.36
C GLN A 112 -42.35 -8.65 5.16
N LEU A 113 -42.21 -9.66 6.03
CA LEU A 113 -41.00 -9.88 6.80
C LEU A 113 -39.80 -10.17 5.89
N ASN A 114 -39.98 -11.05 4.90
CA ASN A 114 -38.93 -11.38 3.92
C ASN A 114 -38.52 -10.17 3.08
N ALA A 115 -39.49 -9.34 2.69
CA ALA A 115 -39.22 -8.08 1.98
C ALA A 115 -38.44 -7.08 2.86
N ALA A 116 -38.84 -6.94 4.13
CA ALA A 116 -38.14 -6.09 5.09
C ALA A 116 -36.72 -6.60 5.36
N GLN A 117 -36.53 -7.91 5.53
CA GLN A 117 -35.22 -8.53 5.72
C GLN A 117 -34.31 -8.29 4.50
N SER A 118 -34.85 -8.41 3.29
CA SER A 118 -34.10 -8.12 2.05
C SER A 118 -33.66 -6.67 1.98
N ARG A 119 -34.53 -5.73 2.38
CA ARG A 119 -34.21 -4.30 2.46
C ARG A 119 -33.12 -4.02 3.50
N CYS A 120 -33.18 -4.64 4.68
CA CYS A 120 -32.14 -4.52 5.70
C CYS A 120 -30.79 -5.06 5.20
N SER A 121 -30.79 -6.24 4.57
CA SER A 121 -29.56 -6.82 4.01
C SER A 121 -28.92 -5.93 2.94
N LEU A 122 -29.72 -5.25 2.11
CA LEU A 122 -29.21 -4.28 1.15
C LEU A 122 -28.56 -3.08 1.83
N LEU A 123 -29.22 -2.52 2.86
CA LEU A 123 -28.69 -1.40 3.63
C LEU A 123 -27.39 -1.78 4.35
N GLU A 124 -27.30 -2.97 4.92
CA GLU A 124 -26.05 -3.48 5.52
C GLU A 124 -24.90 -3.48 4.52
N LYS A 125 -25.12 -4.00 3.29
CA LYS A 125 -24.13 -3.99 2.22
C LYS A 125 -23.71 -2.58 1.82
N GLN A 126 -24.66 -1.64 1.77
CA GLN A 126 -24.36 -0.23 1.48
C GLN A 126 -23.52 0.40 2.58
N MET A 127 -23.85 0.14 3.85
CA MET A 127 -23.07 0.63 4.99
C MET A 127 -21.67 0.04 5.04
N ASP A 128 -21.51 -1.23 4.66
CA ASP A 128 -20.19 -1.86 4.53
C ASP A 128 -19.36 -1.24 3.41
N TYR A 129 -19.98 -0.94 2.26
CA TYR A 129 -19.32 -0.21 1.19
C TYR A 129 -18.90 1.20 1.64
N MET A 130 -19.79 1.94 2.30
CA MET A 130 -19.48 3.25 2.85
C MET A 130 -18.34 3.20 3.88
N ARG A 131 -18.32 2.20 4.76
CA ARG A 131 -17.20 1.98 5.70
C ARG A 131 -15.88 1.79 4.96
N LYS A 132 -15.85 0.97 3.90
CA LYS A 132 -14.63 0.75 3.09
C LYS A 132 -14.15 2.03 2.40
N MET A 133 -15.07 2.79 1.80
CA MET A 133 -14.76 4.07 1.16
C MET A 133 -14.17 5.07 2.15
N VAL A 134 -14.77 5.18 3.35
CA VAL A 134 -14.27 6.06 4.41
C VAL A 134 -12.90 5.61 4.88
N SER A 135 -12.67 4.31 5.09
CA SER A 135 -11.35 3.79 5.47
C SER A 135 -10.29 4.06 4.40
N SER A 136 -10.62 3.94 3.10
CA SER A 136 -9.70 4.30 1.99
C SER A 136 -9.35 5.78 2.04
N ALA A 137 -10.37 6.65 2.12
CA ALA A 137 -10.17 8.09 2.17
C ALA A 137 -9.35 8.53 3.41
N GLN A 138 -9.55 7.87 4.55
CA GLN A 138 -8.75 8.10 5.76
C GLN A 138 -7.28 7.67 5.57
N LEU A 139 -7.04 6.55 4.89
CA LEU A 139 -5.70 6.07 4.58
C LEU A 139 -4.99 7.01 3.60
N GLU A 140 -5.65 7.42 2.52
CA GLU A 140 -5.15 8.40 1.55
C GLU A 140 -4.78 9.72 2.25
N LYS A 141 -5.67 10.25 3.11
CA LYS A 141 -5.38 11.43 3.92
C LYS A 141 -4.14 11.24 4.79
N LYS A 142 -3.97 10.08 5.42
CA LYS A 142 -2.80 9.78 6.25
C LYS A 142 -1.51 9.80 5.41
N ILE A 143 -1.53 9.18 4.24
CA ILE A 143 -0.38 9.15 3.32
C ILE A 143 -0.02 10.56 2.85
N ILE A 144 -1.01 11.37 2.47
CA ILE A 144 -0.79 12.76 2.04
C ILE A 144 -0.18 13.60 3.17
N LEU A 145 -0.69 13.45 4.41
CA LEU A 145 -0.14 14.15 5.57
C LEU A 145 1.30 13.72 5.86
N GLU A 146 1.63 12.44 5.72
CA GLU A 146 2.98 11.92 5.90
C GLU A 146 3.93 12.45 4.82
N GLN A 147 3.50 12.46 3.55
CA GLN A 147 4.24 13.07 2.45
C GLN A 147 4.47 14.56 2.67
N GLN A 148 3.46 15.30 3.14
CA GLN A 148 3.60 16.72 3.47
C GLN A 148 4.60 16.95 4.62
N ALA A 149 4.58 16.10 5.66
CA ALA A 149 5.53 16.18 6.76
C ALA A 149 6.97 15.85 6.31
N GLN A 150 7.14 14.89 5.39
CA GLN A 150 8.44 14.55 4.83
C GLN A 150 8.99 15.68 3.96
N LEU A 151 8.15 16.26 3.09
CA LEU A 151 8.53 17.42 2.28
C LEU A 151 8.90 18.62 3.15
N GLN A 152 8.20 18.86 4.26
CA GLN A 152 8.55 19.93 5.18
C GLN A 152 9.93 19.71 5.82
N LYS A 153 10.21 18.49 6.29
CA LYS A 153 11.53 18.14 6.83
C LYS A 153 12.65 18.31 5.80
N GLU A 154 12.41 17.93 4.55
CA GLU A 154 13.37 18.11 3.46
C GLU A 154 13.60 19.60 3.18
N LYS A 155 12.54 20.42 3.15
CA LYS A 155 12.66 21.87 3.01
C LYS A 155 13.48 22.48 4.15
N ASP A 156 13.20 22.09 5.39
CA ASP A 156 13.92 22.59 6.56
C ASP A 156 15.40 22.18 6.50
N GLN A 157 15.70 20.94 6.09
CA GLN A 157 17.07 20.45 5.90
C GLN A 157 17.80 21.22 4.80
N ASN A 158 17.16 21.44 3.66
CA ASN A 158 17.71 22.23 2.55
C ASN A 158 17.95 23.68 2.96
N TRP A 159 17.04 24.26 3.75
CA TRP A 159 17.19 25.62 4.28
C TRP A 159 18.39 25.73 5.21
N LEU A 160 18.59 24.75 6.11
CA LEU A 160 19.77 24.68 6.98
C LEU A 160 21.08 24.52 6.19
N GLU A 161 21.10 23.66 5.16
CA GLU A 161 22.27 23.49 4.30
C GLU A 161 22.60 24.77 3.52
N LEU A 162 21.59 25.44 2.97
CA LEU A 162 21.75 26.73 2.29
C LEU A 162 22.32 27.79 3.24
N HIS A 163 21.78 27.88 4.46
CA HIS A 163 22.27 28.81 5.47
C HIS A 163 23.76 28.56 5.80
N ALA A 164 24.16 27.30 5.99
CA ALA A 164 25.56 26.94 6.23
C ALA A 164 26.47 27.30 5.05
N LYS A 165 26.00 27.12 3.80
CA LYS A 165 26.75 27.54 2.60
C LYS A 165 26.91 29.05 2.51
N LEU A 166 25.87 29.80 2.85
CA LEU A 166 25.90 31.26 2.87
C LEU A 166 26.90 31.78 3.91
N GLU A 167 26.90 31.22 5.12
CA GLU A 167 27.88 31.58 6.16
C GLU A 167 29.32 31.29 5.73
N LYS A 168 29.56 30.14 5.07
CA LYS A 168 30.87 29.82 4.50
C LYS A 168 31.29 30.80 3.40
N LEU A 169 30.37 31.22 2.55
CA LEU A 169 30.64 32.22 1.51
C LEU A 169 30.97 33.59 2.14
N GLU A 170 30.26 34.01 3.17
CA GLU A 170 30.55 35.25 3.90
C GLU A 170 31.96 35.22 4.51
N MET A 171 32.38 34.09 5.07
CA MET A 171 33.73 33.92 5.61
C MET A 171 34.80 34.02 4.52
N LEU A 172 34.58 33.40 3.35
CA LEU A 172 35.48 33.51 2.21
C LEU A 172 35.54 34.94 1.64
N GLU A 173 34.41 35.65 1.60
CA GLU A 173 34.37 37.06 1.18
C GLU A 173 35.22 37.94 2.10
N LYS A 174 35.11 37.74 3.43
CA LYS A 174 35.96 38.43 4.42
C LYS A 174 37.46 38.12 4.21
N GLU A 175 37.81 36.89 3.87
CA GLU A 175 39.20 36.51 3.56
C GLU A 175 39.70 37.14 2.26
N CYS A 176 38.89 37.14 1.21
CA CYS A 176 39.20 37.83 -0.05
C CYS A 176 39.50 39.32 0.18
N LEU A 177 38.67 40.01 0.97
CA LEU A 177 38.89 41.42 1.32
C LEU A 177 40.22 41.64 2.05
N LYS A 178 40.57 40.76 3.01
CA LYS A 178 41.85 40.82 3.73
C LYS A 178 43.04 40.57 2.78
N LEU A 179 42.91 39.59 1.89
CA LEU A 179 43.94 39.29 0.89
C LEU A 179 44.14 40.47 -0.05
N THR A 180 43.06 41.07 -0.56
CA THR A 180 43.12 42.25 -1.43
C THR A 180 43.76 43.44 -0.72
N ALA A 181 43.45 43.68 0.56
CA ALA A 181 44.12 44.73 1.32
C ALA A 181 45.63 44.47 1.45
N THR A 182 46.02 43.23 1.71
CA THR A 182 47.43 42.82 1.81
C THR A 182 48.16 42.95 0.46
N GLN A 183 47.50 42.53 -0.63
CA GLN A 183 48.00 42.68 -1.99
C GLN A 183 48.25 44.15 -2.33
N ARG A 184 47.29 45.04 -2.05
CA ARG A 184 47.45 46.49 -2.28
C ARG A 184 48.67 47.06 -1.55
N ILE A 185 48.87 46.69 -0.28
CA ILE A 185 50.04 47.11 0.50
C ILE A 185 51.34 46.63 -0.15
N ALA A 186 51.37 45.39 -0.64
CA ALA A 186 52.53 44.84 -1.33
C ALA A 186 52.81 45.55 -2.66
N GLU A 187 51.76 45.83 -3.45
CA GLU A 187 51.84 46.59 -4.71
C GLU A 187 52.39 48.00 -4.48
N ASP A 188 51.88 48.72 -3.49
CA ASP A 188 52.38 50.06 -3.12
C ASP A 188 53.87 50.01 -2.72
N LYS A 189 54.29 48.97 -2.00
CA LYS A 189 55.69 48.78 -1.61
C LYS A 189 56.58 48.48 -2.82
N ILE A 190 56.13 47.66 -3.76
CA ILE A 190 56.86 47.36 -5.00
C ILE A 190 57.02 48.65 -5.81
N LYS A 191 55.94 49.40 -6.00
CA LYS A 191 55.97 50.68 -6.74
C LYS A 191 56.98 51.67 -6.14
N HIS A 192 57.04 51.75 -4.81
CA HIS A 192 58.06 52.56 -4.11
C HIS A 192 59.49 52.08 -4.35
N LEU A 193 59.72 50.77 -4.37
CA LEU A 193 61.03 50.20 -4.65
C LEU A 193 61.43 50.38 -6.12
N GLU A 194 60.49 50.27 -7.05
CA GLU A 194 60.70 50.55 -8.48
C GLU A 194 61.10 52.01 -8.71
N GLU A 195 60.46 52.96 -8.02
CA GLU A 195 60.82 54.38 -8.11
C GLU A 195 62.25 54.64 -7.59
N LYS A 196 62.63 54.01 -6.47
CA LYS A 196 64.01 54.09 -5.95
C LYS A 196 65.02 53.46 -6.91
N LEU A 197 64.70 52.30 -7.48
CA LEU A 197 65.55 51.62 -8.44
C LEU A 197 65.76 52.46 -9.70
N CYS A 198 64.71 53.12 -10.19
CA CYS A 198 64.81 54.04 -11.33
C CYS A 198 65.79 55.21 -11.05
N LYS A 199 65.72 55.78 -9.84
CA LYS A 199 66.65 56.84 -9.39
C LYS A 199 68.10 56.35 -9.33
N GLU A 200 68.34 55.16 -8.76
CA GLU A 200 69.68 54.53 -8.72
C GLU A 200 70.23 54.22 -10.12
N VAL A 201 69.41 53.64 -11.00
CA VAL A 201 69.79 53.38 -12.40
C VAL A 201 70.16 54.67 -13.12
N HIS A 202 69.42 55.76 -12.89
CA HIS A 202 69.75 57.07 -13.45
C HIS A 202 71.11 57.59 -12.95
N GLN A 203 71.42 57.43 -11.65
CA GLN A 203 72.72 57.79 -11.10
C GLN A 203 73.85 56.95 -11.67
N HIS A 204 73.67 55.63 -11.77
CA HIS A 204 74.65 54.74 -12.41
C HIS A 204 74.91 55.13 -13.87
N LYS A 205 73.88 55.53 -14.62
CA LYS A 205 74.03 56.03 -15.99
C LYS A 205 74.87 57.31 -16.03
N LEU A 206 74.62 58.28 -15.15
CA LEU A 206 75.44 59.50 -15.03
C LEU A 206 76.92 59.19 -14.75
N ILE A 207 77.19 58.23 -13.86
CA ILE A 207 78.55 57.79 -13.52
C ILE A 207 79.21 57.09 -14.73
N GLN A 208 78.45 56.22 -15.42
CA GLN A 208 78.91 55.55 -16.63
C GLN A 208 79.28 56.55 -17.73
N ASP A 209 78.42 57.54 -17.97
CA ASP A 209 78.66 58.59 -18.97
C ASP A 209 79.92 59.42 -18.64
N ARG A 210 80.13 59.78 -17.35
CA ARG A 210 81.38 60.42 -16.92
C ARG A 210 82.60 59.53 -17.08
N THR A 211 82.48 58.24 -16.77
CA THR A 211 83.57 57.29 -16.93
C THR A 211 83.94 57.12 -18.40
N ALA A 212 82.93 57.05 -19.29
CA ALA A 212 83.11 57.02 -20.74
C ALA A 212 83.79 58.31 -21.24
N GLN A 213 83.34 59.48 -20.79
CA GLN A 213 84.00 60.76 -21.10
C GLN A 213 85.47 60.78 -20.67
N LEU A 214 85.78 60.30 -19.46
CA LEU A 214 87.16 60.19 -18.98
C LEU A 214 87.98 59.19 -19.80
N GLN A 215 87.43 58.02 -20.14
CA GLN A 215 88.10 57.04 -21.00
C GLN A 215 88.38 57.59 -22.39
N THR A 216 87.42 58.27 -23.02
CA THR A 216 87.64 58.97 -24.29
C THR A 216 88.69 60.06 -24.15
N GLY A 217 88.65 60.84 -23.06
CA GLY A 217 89.69 61.83 -22.74
C GLY A 217 91.08 61.21 -22.57
N PHE A 218 91.19 60.08 -21.88
CA PHE A 218 92.45 59.33 -21.76
C PHE A 218 92.90 58.75 -23.09
N GLU A 219 92.00 58.27 -23.95
CA GLU A 219 92.35 57.73 -25.25
C GLU A 219 92.81 58.84 -26.22
N ILE A 220 92.15 59.99 -26.21
CA ILE A 220 92.63 61.19 -26.91
C ILE A 220 94.02 61.59 -26.40
N ASN A 221 94.21 61.64 -25.07
CA ASN A 221 95.51 61.93 -24.48
C ASN A 221 96.56 60.85 -24.82
N ARG A 222 96.17 59.56 -24.90
CA ARG A 222 97.05 58.45 -25.31
C ARG A 222 97.46 58.60 -26.77
N ILE A 223 96.52 58.90 -27.68
CA ILE A 223 96.78 59.16 -29.10
C ILE A 223 97.68 60.39 -29.26
N PHE A 224 97.44 61.45 -28.50
CA PHE A 224 98.28 62.64 -28.51
C PHE A 224 99.71 62.34 -28.03
N MET A 225 99.87 61.53 -26.97
CA MET A 225 101.19 61.12 -26.47
C MET A 225 101.90 60.10 -27.38
N SER A 226 101.17 59.16 -28.01
CA SER A 226 101.76 58.23 -28.98
C SER A 226 102.13 58.93 -30.30
N SER A 227 101.46 60.04 -30.64
CA SER A 227 101.86 60.93 -31.74
C SER A 227 103.20 61.65 -31.49
N VAL A 228 103.65 61.70 -30.22
CA VAL A 228 104.97 62.23 -29.81
C VAL A 228 105.99 61.08 -29.62
N THR A 229 105.59 59.81 -29.68
CA THR A 229 106.49 58.66 -29.52
C THR A 229 106.10 57.50 -30.44
N SER A 230 106.45 57.60 -31.73
CA SER A 230 106.65 56.42 -32.59
C SER A 230 107.85 56.62 -33.54
N GLN A 231 109.02 56.20 -33.07
CA GLN A 231 110.16 55.78 -33.89
C GLN A 231 110.72 54.52 -33.22
N ASN A 232 111.00 53.51 -34.06
CA ASN A 232 111.79 52.29 -33.82
C ASN A 232 111.03 50.97 -33.58
N GLU A 233 110.98 50.14 -34.63
CA GLU A 233 111.16 48.68 -34.51
C GLU A 233 112.59 48.36 -33.99
N PRO A 234 112.85 47.11 -33.51
CA PRO A 234 113.60 46.19 -34.39
C PRO A 234 113.24 44.68 -34.30
N LYS A 235 113.72 43.97 -35.32
CA LYS A 235 113.69 42.51 -35.58
C LYS A 235 114.80 41.72 -34.83
N LYS A 236 114.53 40.46 -34.46
CA LYS A 236 115.23 39.20 -34.86
C LYS A 236 115.26 38.07 -33.78
N GLU A 237 114.71 36.91 -34.18
CA GLU A 237 115.24 35.53 -34.16
C GLU A 237 116.24 35.05 -33.07
N ASN A 238 115.90 33.96 -32.35
CA ASN A 238 116.64 32.67 -32.26
C ASN A 238 116.16 31.76 -31.12
N GLY A 239 116.19 30.45 -31.34
CA GLY A 239 115.68 29.43 -30.42
C GLY A 239 116.70 28.72 -29.53
N LYS A 240 116.16 27.70 -28.82
CA LYS A 240 116.77 26.49 -28.19
C LYS A 240 116.60 26.37 -26.67
N LYS A 241 116.12 25.16 -26.32
CA LYS A 241 115.88 24.53 -25.01
C LYS A 241 117.19 24.35 -24.19
N LYS A 242 117.11 24.43 -22.85
CA LYS A 242 117.46 23.32 -21.92
C LYS A 242 117.10 23.60 -20.45
N LYS A 243 117.05 22.51 -19.70
CA LYS A 243 116.37 22.20 -18.42
C LYS A 243 117.12 22.60 -17.12
N THR A 244 116.39 22.39 -16.01
CA THR A 244 116.75 21.81 -14.66
C THR A 244 116.59 22.82 -13.50
N LYS A 245 116.16 22.51 -12.25
CA LYS A 245 116.00 21.31 -11.38
C LYS A 245 114.77 21.56 -10.46
N LYS A 246 113.84 20.63 -10.21
CA LYS A 246 113.85 19.44 -9.31
C LYS A 246 113.98 19.77 -7.80
N ARG A 247 112.87 19.69 -7.04
CA ARG A 247 112.77 18.89 -5.79
C ARG A 247 111.31 18.75 -5.31
N ASN A 248 110.75 17.55 -5.43
CA ASN A 248 109.76 17.00 -4.49
C ASN A 248 110.53 16.22 -3.40
N PRO A 249 109.92 15.98 -2.22
CA PRO A 249 109.54 14.60 -1.93
C PRO A 249 108.10 14.49 -1.35
N THR A 250 107.22 13.59 -1.81
CA THR A 250 107.04 12.17 -1.38
C THR A 250 106.82 12.03 0.14
N VAL A 251 105.85 11.31 0.72
CA VAL A 251 104.84 10.31 0.31
C VAL A 251 103.80 10.35 1.46
N LYS A 252 102.53 9.94 1.31
CA LYS A 252 102.08 8.57 1.62
C LYS A 252 100.65 8.35 1.11
N LYS A 253 100.43 7.09 0.80
CA LYS A 253 99.39 6.44 0.00
C LYS A 253 98.44 5.67 0.95
N MET A 254 97.34 5.18 0.38
CA MET A 254 96.41 4.12 0.84
C MET A 254 95.21 4.62 1.65
N HIS A 255 93.97 4.52 1.16
CA HIS A 255 93.11 3.39 0.74
C HIS A 255 92.15 2.97 1.87
N LEU A 256 90.84 2.95 1.54
CA LEU A 256 89.72 2.20 2.16
C LEU A 256 89.56 2.31 3.70
N SER A 257 88.41 2.66 4.29
CA SER A 257 87.05 2.20 4.03
C SER A 257 86.05 3.06 4.83
N GLN A 258 84.82 3.22 4.32
CA GLN A 258 83.56 2.94 5.03
C GLN A 258 83.30 3.61 6.40
N LEU A 259 82.40 4.62 6.41
CA LEU A 259 81.29 4.69 7.38
C LEU A 259 80.24 5.77 6.99
N HIS A 260 79.07 5.27 6.57
CA HIS A 260 77.71 5.82 6.73
C HIS A 260 77.51 7.31 7.08
N VAL A 261 76.83 8.04 6.20
CA VAL A 261 75.87 9.09 6.60
C VAL A 261 74.59 8.89 5.80
N LYS A 262 73.49 8.64 6.51
CA LYS A 262 72.14 8.42 5.96
C LYS A 262 71.65 9.68 5.25
N ALA A 263 71.31 9.55 3.98
CA ALA A 263 70.61 10.57 3.21
C ALA A 263 69.18 10.70 3.72
N GLY A 264 68.89 11.81 4.40
CA GLY A 264 67.55 12.23 4.80
C GLY A 264 67.33 13.68 4.35
N GLU A 265 66.29 13.84 3.54
CA GLU A 265 65.40 15.00 3.52
C GLU A 265 65.89 16.31 2.87
N LEU A 266 65.57 16.47 1.57
CA LEU A 266 65.11 17.72 0.96
C LEU A 266 64.25 17.39 -0.28
N PRO A 267 62.93 17.61 -0.28
CA PRO A 267 62.11 17.44 -1.48
C PRO A 267 61.74 18.80 -2.09
N PHE A 268 62.26 19.06 -3.29
CA PHE A 268 61.54 19.86 -4.28
C PHE A 268 61.50 19.06 -5.58
N VAL A 269 60.37 18.39 -5.85
CA VAL A 269 59.94 18.02 -7.21
C VAL A 269 58.40 18.05 -7.25
N ALA A 270 57.92 18.70 -8.31
CA ALA A 270 56.52 18.82 -8.69
C ALA A 270 55.77 17.48 -8.83
N GLY A 271 54.50 17.52 -8.41
CA GLY A 271 53.38 16.75 -8.94
C GLY A 271 53.62 15.27 -9.32
N LYS A 272 53.59 14.38 -8.33
CA LYS A 272 53.09 12.99 -8.47
C LYS A 272 52.56 12.51 -7.11
N SER A 273 51.24 12.49 -6.92
CA SER A 273 50.62 11.57 -5.96
C SER A 273 50.83 10.16 -6.53
N VAL A 274 51.59 9.35 -5.80
CA VAL A 274 51.91 7.98 -6.21
C VAL A 274 50.66 7.12 -6.03
N SER A 275 50.14 6.69 -7.17
CA SER A 275 49.48 5.40 -7.43
C SER A 275 49.52 4.41 -6.25
N SER A 276 48.33 4.09 -5.71
CA SER A 276 47.93 2.68 -5.63
C SER A 276 46.84 2.47 -6.68
N SER A 277 47.26 2.37 -7.93
CA SER A 277 46.44 1.84 -9.01
C SER A 277 46.59 0.32 -9.01
N HIS A 278 45.64 -0.38 -8.42
CA HIS A 278 45.21 -1.65 -9.00
C HIS A 278 44.27 -1.32 -10.14
N SER A 279 44.71 -1.65 -11.34
CA SER A 279 43.95 -1.44 -12.56
C SER A 279 43.24 -2.73 -12.97
N VAL A 280 42.06 -2.52 -13.55
CA VAL A 280 41.35 -3.34 -14.54
C VAL A 280 40.37 -4.42 -14.04
N SER A 281 39.12 -4.08 -14.34
CA SER A 281 37.99 -4.92 -14.78
C SER A 281 37.01 -5.48 -13.76
N ALA A 282 35.76 -5.13 -14.08
CA ALA A 282 34.54 -5.90 -13.92
C ALA A 282 33.76 -5.75 -12.60
N ASN A 283 32.64 -5.05 -12.78
CA ASN A 283 31.31 -5.55 -12.48
C ASN A 283 30.60 -4.93 -11.26
N VAL A 284 29.53 -4.24 -11.61
CA VAL A 284 28.37 -3.89 -10.80
C VAL A 284 27.96 -5.06 -9.91
N GLN A 285 27.88 -4.87 -8.59
CA GLN A 285 26.82 -5.42 -7.73
C GLN A 285 26.95 -4.96 -6.26
N ARG A 286 25.81 -4.53 -5.73
CA ARG A 286 25.55 -4.01 -4.38
C ARG A 286 25.74 -5.07 -3.29
N CYS A 287 25.94 -4.60 -2.04
CA CYS A 287 25.30 -5.04 -0.79
C CYS A 287 25.63 -3.96 0.26
N SER A 288 24.73 -3.08 0.69
CA SER A 288 23.58 -3.33 1.58
C SER A 288 23.84 -4.43 2.61
N ALA A 289 24.25 -4.01 3.80
CA ALA A 289 24.22 -4.82 5.01
C ALA A 289 23.81 -3.93 6.18
N LEU A 290 22.51 -3.66 6.32
CA LEU A 290 21.85 -3.54 7.63
C LEU A 290 20.32 -3.43 7.45
N SER A 291 19.61 -4.56 7.52
CA SER A 291 18.39 -4.75 8.33
C SER A 291 17.60 -5.99 7.88
N LYS A 292 17.88 -7.08 8.60
CA LYS A 292 17.05 -8.25 8.97
C LYS A 292 15.76 -8.54 8.17
N CYS A 293 15.86 -9.70 7.52
CA CYS A 293 14.86 -10.69 7.13
C CYS A 293 13.71 -10.93 8.13
N ILE A 294 12.47 -11.03 7.62
CA ILE A 294 11.47 -12.06 7.99
C ILE A 294 10.66 -12.46 6.74
N SER A 295 10.55 -13.77 6.51
CA SER A 295 9.58 -14.50 5.67
C SER A 295 9.94 -14.86 4.21
N SER A 296 10.78 -15.89 4.11
CA SER A 296 10.65 -17.10 3.27
C SER A 296 10.59 -16.98 1.73
N CYS A 297 11.74 -17.19 1.07
CA CYS A 297 11.81 -17.84 -0.25
C CYS A 297 13.16 -18.55 -0.44
N SER A 298 13.10 -19.79 -0.95
CA SER A 298 14.24 -20.66 -1.26
C SER A 298 14.73 -20.47 -2.70
N THR A 299 16.03 -20.16 -2.85
CA THR A 299 16.94 -20.35 -4.01
C THR A 299 16.82 -19.52 -5.31
N PRO A 300 17.95 -19.18 -6.00
CA PRO A 300 18.07 -18.09 -6.98
C PRO A 300 18.05 -18.52 -8.46
N PRO A 301 17.88 -17.58 -9.41
CA PRO A 301 18.98 -16.84 -10.08
C PRO A 301 18.68 -15.32 -10.19
N THR A 302 19.59 -14.50 -9.68
CA THR A 302 19.24 -13.16 -9.14
C THR A 302 19.46 -11.97 -10.09
N ALA A 303 20.05 -12.13 -11.28
CA ALA A 303 20.28 -10.98 -12.18
C ALA A 303 19.18 -10.81 -13.25
N ALA A 304 18.86 -11.87 -13.98
CA ALA A 304 17.85 -11.82 -15.06
C ALA A 304 16.43 -11.58 -14.53
N ARG A 305 16.06 -12.21 -13.40
CA ARG A 305 14.77 -11.93 -12.71
C ARG A 305 14.68 -10.47 -12.30
N SER A 306 15.73 -9.91 -11.70
CA SER A 306 15.72 -8.50 -11.27
C SER A 306 15.55 -7.49 -12.41
N LEU A 307 16.04 -7.80 -13.61
CA LEU A 307 15.89 -6.95 -14.79
C LEU A 307 14.48 -7.07 -15.40
N SER A 308 13.93 -8.29 -15.41
CA SER A 308 12.53 -8.53 -15.80
C SER A 308 11.54 -7.88 -14.82
N ASP A 309 11.80 -7.94 -13.51
CA ASP A 309 10.98 -7.31 -12.47
C ASP A 309 11.02 -5.77 -12.61
N LEU A 310 12.20 -5.20 -12.90
CA LEU A 310 12.33 -3.77 -13.19
C LEU A 310 11.58 -3.37 -14.48
N LEU A 311 11.67 -4.19 -15.52
CA LEU A 311 10.96 -3.94 -16.77
C LEU A 311 9.44 -3.97 -16.57
N LEU A 312 8.95 -4.91 -15.76
CA LEU A 312 7.54 -4.99 -15.38
C LEU A 312 7.11 -3.75 -14.61
N ALA A 313 7.90 -3.31 -13.62
CA ALA A 313 7.59 -2.10 -12.85
C ALA A 313 7.48 -0.84 -13.73
N ILE A 314 8.42 -0.64 -14.68
CA ILE A 314 8.35 0.53 -15.58
C ILE A 314 7.16 0.41 -16.56
N GLN A 315 6.79 -0.81 -16.97
CA GLN A 315 5.59 -1.03 -17.78
C GLN A 315 4.30 -0.72 -17.03
N ASP A 316 4.22 -1.10 -15.76
CA ASP A 316 3.07 -0.79 -14.90
C ASP A 316 2.96 0.73 -14.67
N GLU A 317 4.09 1.42 -14.46
CA GLU A 317 4.13 2.89 -14.35
C GLU A 317 3.68 3.58 -15.64
N LEU A 318 4.08 3.07 -16.82
CA LEU A 318 3.58 3.58 -18.10
C LEU A 318 2.07 3.34 -18.24
N GLY A 319 1.58 2.20 -17.79
CA GLY A 319 0.15 1.89 -17.75
C GLY A 319 -0.62 2.88 -16.87
N GLN A 320 -0.08 3.18 -15.68
CA GLN A 320 -0.66 4.15 -14.74
C GLN A 320 -0.70 5.57 -15.35
N MET A 321 0.39 6.03 -15.96
CA MET A 321 0.41 7.34 -16.63
C MET A 321 -0.53 7.40 -17.85
N SER A 322 -0.67 6.29 -18.58
CA SER A 322 -1.63 6.21 -19.70
C SER A 322 -3.08 6.36 -19.22
N PHE A 323 -3.39 5.77 -18.06
CA PHE A 323 -4.70 5.93 -17.43
C PHE A 323 -4.93 7.38 -16.99
N GLU A 324 -3.95 8.00 -16.34
CA GLU A 324 -4.00 9.41 -15.93
C GLU A 324 -4.16 10.35 -17.13
N HIS A 325 -3.47 10.07 -18.24
CA HIS A 325 -3.60 10.82 -19.49
C HIS A 325 -5.03 10.78 -20.03
N GLN A 326 -5.67 9.62 -20.00
CA GLN A 326 -7.05 9.47 -20.45
C GLN A 326 -8.05 10.15 -19.49
N GLU A 327 -7.75 10.15 -18.19
CA GLU A 327 -8.57 10.83 -17.19
C GLU A 327 -8.45 12.37 -17.29
N LEU A 328 -7.24 12.89 -17.49
CA LEU A 328 -6.99 14.32 -17.74
C LEU A 328 -7.64 14.80 -19.04
N LEU A 329 -7.57 14.01 -20.12
CA LEU A 329 -8.30 14.30 -21.36
C LEU A 329 -9.80 14.43 -21.13
N LYS A 330 -10.38 13.52 -20.33
CA LYS A 330 -11.80 13.56 -19.97
C LYS A 330 -12.15 14.81 -19.16
N ARG A 331 -11.32 15.17 -18.17
CA ARG A 331 -11.48 16.41 -17.38
C ARG A 331 -11.38 17.66 -18.26
N LEU A 332 -10.47 17.69 -19.23
CA LEU A 332 -10.32 18.79 -20.18
C LEU A 332 -11.59 18.97 -21.04
N GLN A 333 -12.20 17.86 -21.48
CA GLN A 333 -13.43 17.89 -22.28
C GLN A 333 -14.67 18.31 -21.47
N GLU A 334 -14.72 17.97 -20.18
CA GLU A 334 -15.83 18.31 -19.28
C GLU A 334 -15.77 19.76 -18.74
N THR A 335 -14.59 20.38 -18.77
CA THR A 335 -14.38 21.71 -18.15
C THR A 335 -14.76 22.85 -19.11
N GLN A 336 -15.68 23.71 -18.67
CA GLN A 336 -16.12 24.90 -19.43
C GLN A 336 -15.32 26.17 -19.14
N ASP A 337 -14.54 26.20 -18.05
CA ASP A 337 -13.68 27.33 -17.70
C ASP A 337 -12.41 27.33 -18.57
N SER A 338 -12.17 28.44 -19.29
CA SER A 338 -11.02 28.61 -20.18
C SER A 338 -9.68 28.51 -19.44
N LYS A 339 -9.61 29.04 -18.20
CA LYS A 339 -8.35 29.09 -17.46
C LYS A 339 -7.94 27.70 -16.94
N VAL A 340 -8.91 26.96 -16.40
CA VAL A 340 -8.69 25.59 -15.92
C VAL A 340 -8.37 24.65 -17.09
N ARG A 341 -8.92 24.92 -18.28
CA ARG A 341 -8.61 24.16 -19.50
C ARG A 341 -7.16 24.35 -19.97
N GLU A 342 -6.64 25.59 -19.90
CA GLU A 342 -5.23 25.87 -20.19
C GLU A 342 -4.30 25.15 -19.20
N ASP A 343 -4.60 25.23 -17.90
CA ASP A 343 -3.82 24.56 -16.85
C ASP A 343 -3.81 23.02 -17.02
N LEU A 344 -4.97 22.41 -17.29
CA LEU A 344 -5.08 20.98 -17.60
C LEU A 344 -4.34 20.60 -18.90
N GLY A 345 -4.29 21.50 -19.88
CA GLY A 345 -3.53 21.31 -21.11
C GLY A 345 -2.02 21.23 -20.86
N TRP A 346 -1.49 22.12 -20.01
CA TRP A 346 -0.08 22.08 -19.61
C TRP A 346 0.28 20.80 -18.84
N GLU A 347 -0.61 20.34 -17.96
CA GLU A 347 -0.44 19.10 -17.21
C GLU A 347 -0.45 17.87 -18.14
N LEU A 348 -1.33 17.87 -19.14
CA LEU A 348 -1.40 16.82 -20.15
C LEU A 348 -0.13 16.76 -21.01
N ASP A 349 0.36 17.90 -21.49
CA ASP A 349 1.61 17.99 -22.27
C ASP A 349 2.83 17.55 -21.45
N TYR A 350 2.85 17.89 -20.16
CA TYR A 350 3.88 17.40 -19.24
C TYR A 350 3.82 15.89 -19.06
N LEU A 351 2.62 15.33 -18.88
CA LEU A 351 2.41 13.89 -18.72
C LEU A 351 2.81 13.11 -19.98
N VAL A 352 2.49 13.62 -21.17
CA VAL A 352 2.91 13.02 -22.45
C VAL A 352 4.44 12.95 -22.55
N LYS A 353 5.15 14.03 -22.19
CA LYS A 353 6.63 14.01 -22.16
C LYS A 353 7.18 12.96 -21.19
N GLN A 354 6.53 12.76 -20.04
CA GLN A 354 6.92 11.73 -19.09
C GLN A 354 6.66 10.31 -19.62
N MET A 355 5.55 10.10 -20.33
CA MET A 355 5.26 8.84 -21.02
C MET A 355 6.33 8.52 -22.07
N GLU A 356 6.70 9.48 -22.91
CA GLU A 356 7.76 9.31 -23.93
C GLU A 356 9.11 8.93 -23.29
N ILE A 357 9.48 9.59 -22.17
CA ILE A 357 10.70 9.26 -21.44
C ILE A 357 10.65 7.83 -20.91
N LYS A 358 9.53 7.38 -20.35
CA LYS A 358 9.39 6.00 -19.86
C LYS A 358 9.40 4.97 -21.00
N GLU A 359 8.79 5.28 -22.14
CA GLU A 359 8.89 4.42 -23.34
C GLU A 359 10.33 4.28 -23.83
N GLU A 360 11.12 5.36 -23.76
CA GLU A 360 12.54 5.31 -24.08
C GLU A 360 13.32 4.45 -23.08
N GLN A 361 13.00 4.57 -21.77
CA GLN A 361 13.58 3.72 -20.72
C GLN A 361 13.28 2.25 -20.95
N ILE A 362 12.02 1.90 -21.26
CA ILE A 362 11.61 0.53 -21.60
C ILE A 362 12.37 0.04 -22.83
N SER A 363 12.53 0.88 -23.85
CA SER A 363 13.26 0.54 -25.08
C SER A 363 14.74 0.26 -24.81
N LYS A 364 15.40 1.11 -24.00
CA LYS A 364 16.79 0.92 -23.55
C LYS A 364 16.93 -0.36 -22.73
N LEU A 365 15.99 -0.61 -21.81
CA LEU A 365 16.00 -1.78 -20.93
C LEU A 365 15.74 -3.09 -21.70
N LYS A 366 14.80 -3.09 -22.65
CA LYS A 366 14.53 -4.22 -23.56
C LYS A 366 15.74 -4.57 -24.42
N LYS A 367 16.43 -3.56 -24.97
CA LYS A 367 17.68 -3.76 -25.73
C LYS A 367 18.75 -4.40 -24.85
N HIS A 368 18.96 -3.89 -23.64
CA HIS A 368 19.93 -4.46 -22.70
C HIS A 368 19.54 -5.89 -22.29
N HIS A 369 18.27 -6.16 -22.02
CA HIS A 369 17.77 -7.50 -21.71
C HIS A 369 17.98 -8.49 -22.86
N ALA A 370 17.87 -8.05 -24.12
CA ALA A 370 18.16 -8.86 -25.30
C ALA A 370 19.66 -9.08 -25.56
N THR A 371 20.54 -8.20 -25.05
CA THR A 371 22.00 -8.36 -25.15
C THR A 371 22.59 -9.22 -24.01
N VAL A 372 21.94 -9.23 -22.84
CA VAL A 372 22.37 -10.00 -21.66
C VAL A 372 21.87 -11.45 -21.68
N ARG A 373 20.86 -11.75 -22.50
CA ARG A 373 20.34 -13.10 -22.76
C ARG A 373 21.07 -13.72 -23.93
#